data_AF-A0A966UQF9-F1
#
_entry.id   AF-A0A966UQF9-F1
#
_cell.length_a   1.000
_cell.length_b   1.000
_cell.length_c   1.000
_cell.angle_alpha   90.00
_cell.angle_beta   90.00
_cell.angle_gamma   90.00
#
_symmetry.space_group_name_H-M   'P 1'
#
loop_
_entity.id
_entity.type
_entity.pdbx_description
1 polymer ?
#
loop_
_entity_poly.entity_id
_entity_poly.type
_entity_poly.pdbx_seq_one_letter_code
_entity_poly.pdbx_strand_id
1 'polypeptide(L)'
;MAILNLKVVGTEGESVLIKYATENSAKPIDEYDAVAYQPRALGYSTLEEFIEGIKPALLNQAIYRDNLEKVPADLDVSAWVGHESAHVYEPPHNPSLVQANDALKEPEVAI
;
A
#
# COMPACT_ATOMS: atom_id res chain seq x y z
N MET A 1 0.61 10.46 -20.38
CA MET A 1 1.60 10.83 -19.35
C MET A 1 0.83 11.66 -18.33
N ALA A 2 0.76 11.23 -17.07
CA ALA A 2 -0.06 11.92 -16.06
C ALA A 2 0.79 12.97 -15.33
N ILE A 3 0.29 14.19 -15.21
CA ILE A 3 0.92 15.29 -14.49
C ILE A 3 0.50 15.23 -13.02
N LEU A 4 1.49 15.22 -12.11
CA LEU A 4 1.29 15.28 -10.67
C LEU A 4 1.22 16.74 -10.20
N ASN A 5 0.12 17.10 -9.54
CA ASN A 5 0.00 18.30 -8.74
C ASN A 5 0.29 17.96 -7.28
N LEU A 6 1.19 18.71 -6.65
CA LEU A 6 1.61 18.50 -5.26
C LEU A 6 1.49 19.82 -4.49
N LYS A 7 0.95 19.75 -3.27
CA LYS A 7 0.83 20.89 -2.36
C LYS A 7 1.25 20.48 -0.95
N VAL A 8 2.28 21.13 -0.42
CA VAL A 8 2.65 21.01 0.98
C VAL A 8 1.71 21.92 1.77
N VAL A 9 0.94 21.35 2.70
CA VAL A 9 -0.06 22.11 3.48
C VAL A 9 0.45 22.54 4.85
N GLY A 10 1.53 21.93 5.34
CA GLY A 10 2.16 22.31 6.59
C GLY A 10 3.13 21.25 7.08
N THR A 11 3.69 21.48 8.27
CA THR A 11 4.51 20.52 9.00
C THR A 11 3.93 20.32 10.38
N GLU A 12 3.86 19.07 10.82
CA GLU A 12 3.39 18.70 12.16
C GLU A 12 4.49 17.87 12.83
N GLY A 13 5.17 18.47 13.81
CA GLY A 13 6.37 17.90 14.40
C GLY A 13 7.47 17.66 13.36
N GLU A 14 7.91 16.42 13.21
CA GLU A 14 8.89 15.99 12.20
C GLU A 14 8.23 15.52 10.88
N SER A 15 6.91 15.65 10.77
CA SER A 15 6.16 15.22 9.59
C SER A 15 5.83 16.39 8.67
N VAL A 16 5.82 16.13 7.38
CA VAL A 16 5.38 17.06 6.32
C VAL A 16 4.04 16.56 5.80
N LEU A 17 3.05 17.44 5.78
CA LEU A 17 1.71 17.15 5.28
C LEU A 17 1.62 17.51 3.80
N ILE A 18 1.33 16.51 2.96
CA ILE A 18 1.31 16.65 1.51
C ILE A 18 -0.04 16.25 0.97
N LYS A 19 -0.67 17.14 0.20
CA LYS A 19 -1.77 16.82 -0.69
C LYS A 19 -1.23 16.58 -2.09
N TYR A 20 -1.78 15.59 -2.79
CA TYR A 20 -1.40 15.28 -4.16
C TYR A 20 -2.59 14.80 -4.99
N ALA A 21 -2.63 15.23 -6.24
CA ALA A 21 -3.63 14.84 -7.22
C ALA A 21 -3.02 14.82 -8.61
N THR A 22 -3.52 13.99 -9.52
CA THR A 22 -3.15 14.11 -10.93
C THR A 22 -4.13 15.01 -11.67
N GLU A 23 -3.80 15.43 -12.89
CA GLU A 23 -4.76 16.09 -13.79
C GLU A 23 -6.02 15.25 -14.08
N ASN A 24 -5.94 13.94 -13.85
CA ASN A 24 -6.96 12.95 -14.14
C ASN A 24 -7.78 12.56 -12.91
N SER A 25 -7.48 13.14 -11.75
CA SER A 25 -8.18 12.88 -10.49
C SER A 25 -9.63 13.33 -10.55
N ALA A 26 -10.52 12.63 -9.83
CA ALA A 26 -11.95 12.91 -9.84
C ALA A 26 -12.29 14.24 -9.14
N LYS A 27 -11.42 14.70 -8.24
CA LYS A 27 -11.60 15.91 -7.42
C LYS A 27 -10.37 16.82 -7.50
N PRO A 28 -10.49 18.12 -7.20
CA PRO A 28 -9.35 19.02 -7.08
C PRO A 28 -8.46 18.65 -5.87
N ILE A 29 -7.19 19.06 -5.92
CA ILE A 29 -6.19 18.74 -4.89
C ILE A 29 -6.60 19.15 -3.47
N ASP A 30 -7.34 20.25 -3.33
CA ASP A 30 -7.76 20.78 -2.02
C ASP A 30 -8.81 19.91 -1.33
N GLU A 31 -9.56 19.11 -2.09
CA GLU A 31 -10.59 18.19 -1.58
C GLU A 31 -10.02 16.83 -1.11
N TYR A 32 -8.77 16.51 -1.47
CA TYR A 32 -8.12 15.30 -0.95
C TYR A 32 -7.52 15.53 0.43
N ASP A 33 -7.50 14.48 1.25
CA ASP A 33 -6.83 14.49 2.54
C ASP A 33 -5.31 14.65 2.39
N ALA A 34 -4.69 15.31 3.37
CA ALA A 34 -3.25 15.43 3.42
C ALA A 34 -2.64 14.15 4.01
N VAL A 35 -1.59 13.66 3.39
CA VAL A 35 -0.83 12.50 3.87
C VAL A 35 0.42 13.00 4.60
N ALA A 36 0.66 12.48 5.79
CA ALA A 36 1.83 12.79 6.59
C ALA A 36 3.01 11.91 6.19
N TYR A 37 4.16 12.52 5.93
CA TYR A 37 5.42 11.84 5.65
C TYR A 37 6.52 12.34 6.57
N GLN A 38 7.46 11.47 6.94
CA GLN A 38 8.59 11.84 7.77
C GLN A 38 9.87 11.85 6.92
N PRO A 39 10.39 13.03 6.51
CA PRO A 39 11.55 13.10 5.62
C PRO A 39 12.80 12.43 6.20
N ARG A 40 13.03 12.59 7.51
CA ARG A 40 14.16 11.99 8.22
C ARG A 40 14.10 10.47 8.28
N ALA A 41 12.91 9.89 8.44
CA ALA A 41 12.72 8.43 8.43
C ALA A 41 13.06 7.82 7.06
N LEU A 42 12.97 8.62 6.01
CA LEU A 42 13.30 8.24 4.63
C LEU A 42 14.73 8.63 4.23
N GLY A 43 15.53 9.14 5.17
CA GLY A 43 16.95 9.46 4.94
C GLY A 43 17.21 10.75 4.18
N TYR A 44 16.21 11.63 4.02
CA TYR A 44 16.38 12.90 3.32
C TYR A 44 16.82 14.01 4.28
N SER A 45 17.77 14.82 3.82
CA SER A 45 18.37 15.90 4.62
C SER A 45 17.65 17.23 4.43
N THR A 46 17.03 17.45 3.27
CA THR A 46 16.30 18.66 2.94
C THR A 46 14.89 18.34 2.45
N LEU A 47 13.99 19.33 2.59
CA LEU A 47 12.60 19.21 2.13
C LEU A 47 12.52 19.05 0.61
N GLU A 48 13.39 19.74 -0.13
CA GLU A 48 13.43 19.68 -1.60
C GLU A 48 13.86 18.30 -2.10
N GLU A 49 14.95 17.74 -1.55
CA GLU A 49 15.39 16.37 -1.89
C GLU A 49 14.34 15.33 -1.56
N PHE A 50 13.65 15.51 -0.42
CA PHE A 50 12.55 14.66 -0.03
C PHE A 50 11.39 14.73 -1.03
N ILE A 51 10.94 15.93 -1.41
CA ILE A 51 9.85 16.11 -2.39
C ILE A 51 10.23 15.50 -3.74
N GLU A 52 11.43 15.77 -4.25
CA GLU A 52 11.90 15.17 -5.52
C GLU A 52 12.00 13.63 -5.41
N GLY A 53 12.45 13.12 -4.27
CA GLY A 53 12.61 11.69 -4.03
C GLY A 53 11.29 10.91 -3.98
N ILE A 54 10.24 11.51 -3.40
CA ILE A 54 8.93 10.84 -3.28
C ILE A 54 8.02 11.06 -4.49
N LYS A 55 8.27 12.07 -5.34
CA LYS A 55 7.44 12.38 -6.51
C LYS A 55 7.06 11.15 -7.36
N PRO A 56 7.98 10.24 -7.71
CA PRO A 56 7.63 9.04 -8.48
C PRO A 56 6.66 8.12 -7.74
N ALA A 57 6.84 7.96 -6.42
CA ALA A 57 5.95 7.15 -5.59
C ALA A 57 4.56 7.79 -5.46
N LEU A 58 4.51 9.11 -5.23
CA LEU A 58 3.26 9.87 -5.17
C LEU A 58 2.50 9.81 -6.50
N LEU A 59 3.19 9.91 -7.63
CA LEU A 59 2.58 9.78 -8.95
C LEU A 59 1.93 8.40 -9.13
N ASN A 60 2.64 7.32 -8.80
CA ASN A 60 2.08 5.97 -8.89
C ASN A 60 0.87 5.78 -7.97
N GLN A 61 0.95 6.30 -6.74
CA GLN A 61 -0.14 6.22 -5.79
C GLN A 61 -1.37 7.03 -6.24
N ALA A 62 -1.16 8.21 -6.82
CA ALA A 62 -2.21 9.03 -7.38
C ALA A 62 -2.89 8.35 -8.58
N ILE A 63 -2.10 7.79 -9.51
CA ILE A 63 -2.63 7.02 -10.65
C ILE A 63 -3.45 5.82 -10.17
N TYR A 64 -2.96 5.08 -9.18
CA TYR A 64 -3.67 3.94 -8.60
C TYR A 64 -5.02 4.37 -8.01
N ARG A 65 -5.03 5.42 -7.18
CA ARG A 65 -6.26 6.00 -6.63
C ARG A 65 -7.21 6.44 -7.73
N ASP A 66 -6.73 7.19 -8.72
CA ASP A 66 -7.56 7.70 -9.80
C ASP A 66 -8.19 6.56 -10.63
N ASN A 67 -7.48 5.43 -10.81
CA ASN A 67 -8.04 4.25 -11.45
C ASN A 67 -9.14 3.60 -10.61
N LEU A 68 -8.98 3.54 -9.28
CA LEU A 68 -10.00 3.02 -8.37
C LEU A 68 -11.25 3.92 -8.34
N GLU A 69 -11.07 5.24 -8.31
CA GLU A 69 -12.17 6.21 -8.34
C GLU A 69 -12.93 6.20 -9.68
N LYS A 70 -12.27 5.78 -10.76
CA LYS A 70 -12.86 5.66 -12.10
C LYS A 70 -13.50 4.32 -12.39
N VAL A 71 -13.42 3.33 -11.49
CA VAL A 71 -14.11 2.05 -11.71
C VAL A 71 -15.61 2.34 -11.76
N PRO A 72 -16.28 2.09 -12.90
CA PRO A 72 -17.72 2.29 -12.99
C PRO A 72 -18.39 1.38 -11.96
N ALA A 73 -19.35 1.93 -11.22
CA ALA A 73 -20.12 1.23 -10.19
C ALA A 73 -20.89 0.00 -10.74
N ASP A 74 -21.03 -0.11 -12.06
CA ASP A 74 -21.68 -1.21 -12.77
C ASP A 74 -20.67 -2.23 -13.34
N LEU A 75 -19.75 -2.73 -12.51
CA LEU A 75 -19.03 -3.95 -12.87
C LEU A 75 -20.00 -5.12 -12.71
N ASP A 76 -20.71 -5.47 -13.79
CA ASP A 76 -21.58 -6.65 -13.83
C ASP A 76 -20.74 -7.93 -13.77
N VAL A 77 -20.47 -8.39 -12.55
CA VAL A 77 -19.76 -9.64 -12.26
C VAL A 77 -20.64 -10.87 -12.50
N SER A 78 -21.90 -10.71 -12.94
CA SER A 78 -22.79 -11.84 -13.25
C SER A 78 -22.26 -12.72 -14.39
N ALA A 79 -21.37 -12.18 -15.24
CA ALA A 79 -20.69 -12.91 -16.29
C ALA A 79 -19.36 -13.55 -15.87
N TRP A 80 -18.86 -13.28 -14.65
CA TRP A 80 -17.65 -13.89 -14.10
C TRP A 80 -18.00 -15.27 -13.53
N VAL A 81 -18.28 -16.21 -14.43
CA VAL A 81 -18.41 -17.63 -14.10
C VAL A 81 -17.06 -18.07 -13.55
N GLY A 82 -17.05 -18.51 -12.30
CA GLY A 82 -15.84 -18.83 -11.53
C GLY A 82 -14.90 -19.77 -12.27
N HIS A 83 -13.75 -19.24 -12.71
CA HIS A 83 -12.59 -20.06 -12.92
C HIS A 83 -11.96 -20.34 -11.56
N GLU A 84 -12.40 -21.41 -10.91
CA GLU A 84 -11.66 -22.00 -9.80
C GLU A 84 -10.29 -22.42 -10.33
N SER A 85 -9.29 -21.57 -10.10
CA SER A 85 -7.90 -21.95 -10.31
C SER A 85 -7.53 -22.85 -9.15
N ALA A 86 -7.68 -24.17 -9.32
CA ALA A 86 -7.14 -25.15 -8.39
C ALA A 86 -5.59 -25.01 -8.40
N HIS A 87 -5.07 -24.17 -7.52
CA HIS A 87 -3.65 -24.19 -7.20
C HIS A 87 -3.40 -25.47 -6.41
N VAL A 88 -2.88 -26.51 -7.08
CA VAL A 88 -2.26 -27.63 -6.40
C VAL A 88 -1.02 -27.07 -5.71
N TYR A 89 -1.13 -26.82 -4.41
CA TYR A 89 0.02 -26.53 -3.58
C TYR A 89 0.82 -27.83 -3.44
N GLU A 90 1.86 -28.01 -4.26
CA GLU A 90 2.93 -28.93 -3.95
C GLU A 90 3.87 -28.22 -2.97
N PRO A 91 3.90 -28.60 -1.67
CA PRO A 91 4.91 -28.06 -0.77
C PRO A 91 6.30 -28.40 -1.32
N PRO A 92 7.26 -27.45 -1.31
CA PRO A 92 8.62 -27.80 -1.66
C PRO A 92 9.11 -28.87 -0.70
N HIS A 93 9.49 -30.04 -1.24
CA HIS A 93 10.25 -31.05 -0.52
C HIS A 93 11.57 -30.40 -0.08
N ASN A 94 11.60 -29.89 1.15
CA ASN A 94 12.84 -29.49 1.80
C ASN A 94 13.17 -30.56 2.87
N PRO A 95 14.00 -31.56 2.56
CA PRO A 95 14.40 -32.57 3.52
C PRO A 95 15.54 -32.01 4.38
N SER A 96 15.27 -31.03 5.25
CA SER A 96 16.14 -30.71 6.39
C SER A 96 15.56 -29.61 7.28
N LEU A 97 15.65 -29.84 8.60
CA LEU A 97 15.24 -28.99 9.73
C LEU A 97 13.73 -29.12 10.01
N VAL A 98 13.27 -29.87 11.01
CA VAL A 98 13.59 -29.71 12.44
C VAL A 98 13.46 -31.07 13.13
N GLN A 99 14.50 -31.50 13.85
CA GLN A 99 14.37 -32.51 14.90
C GLN A 99 13.32 -32.01 15.88
N ALA A 100 12.17 -32.68 15.92
CA ALA A 100 11.13 -32.41 16.91
C ALA A 100 11.76 -32.52 18.30
N ASN A 101 11.90 -31.37 18.96
CA ASN A 101 12.26 -31.30 20.36
C ASN A 101 11.11 -31.91 21.17
N ASP A 102 11.39 -33.11 21.65
CA ASP A 102 10.76 -33.83 22.74
C ASP A 102 10.71 -32.93 24.00
N ALA A 103 9.69 -32.08 24.14
CA ALA A 103 9.31 -31.43 25.42
C ALA A 103 8.11 -30.48 25.26
N LEU A 104 6.89 -31.02 25.23
CA LEU A 104 5.70 -30.33 25.75
C LEU A 104 4.76 -31.41 26.30
N LYS A 105 5.05 -31.81 27.54
CA LYS A 105 4.16 -32.63 28.38
C LYS A 105 2.82 -31.92 28.53
N GLU A 106 1.76 -32.56 28.10
CA GLU A 106 0.39 -32.23 28.50
C GLU A 106 0.26 -32.41 30.03
N PRO A 107 -0.30 -31.45 30.78
CA PRO A 107 -0.71 -31.73 32.16
C PRO A 107 -2.03 -32.50 32.14
N GLU A 108 -2.03 -33.62 32.87
CA GLU A 108 -3.18 -34.47 33.17
C GLU A 108 -4.37 -33.64 33.69
N VAL A 109 -5.56 -33.82 33.08
CA VAL A 109 -6.82 -33.39 33.68
C VAL A 109 -7.53 -34.64 34.19
N ALA A 110 -7.50 -34.82 35.50
CA ALA A 110 -8.29 -35.82 36.20
C ALA A 110 -9.72 -35.29 36.44
N ILE A 111 -10.72 -36.07 36.04
CA ILE A 111 -12.04 -36.11 36.69
C ILE A 111 -12.46 -37.58 36.77
#